data_AF-A0A8K1CUD2-F1
#
_entry.id   AF-A0A8K1CUD2-F1
#
_cell.length_a   1.000
_cell.length_b   1.000
_cell.length_c   1.000
_cell.angle_alpha   90.00
_cell.angle_beta   90.00
_cell.angle_gamma   90.00
#
_symmetry.space_group_name_H-M   'P 1'
#
loop_
_entity.id
_entity.type
_entity.pdbx_description
1 polymer ?
#
loop_
_entity_poly.entity_id
_entity_poly.type
_entity_poly.pdbx_seq_one_letter_code
_entity_poly.pdbx_strand_id
1 'polypeptide(L)'
;MPSAHASYVKLVTPWGELHLEKDLLFKIAGTVAVLALTTVSYLLIGLWSKAKVKAGAQGQKSAAEVKRSALEENIVKKGEHSYYYAHQARSTSETKTSDHKKTMVSSYGWTDRKKSVDIYLTDDAVTDMTKEQLKLNWTPTSLSLDVVTDEEGKNTKSLVIPTLFNEISDVKWKVNNNQLTITLYKVDAVAWTSLNGAAKNLEDHIEYDDSLYD
;
A
#
# COMPACT_ATOMS: atom_id res chain seq x y z
N MET A 1 -31.53 -47.27 -13.91
CA MET A 1 -31.78 -45.81 -13.96
C MET A 1 -31.03 -45.15 -12.81
N PRO A 2 -30.09 -44.22 -13.06
CA PRO A 2 -29.40 -43.51 -11.98
C PRO A 2 -30.37 -42.53 -11.31
N SER A 3 -30.51 -42.63 -9.99
CA SER A 3 -31.33 -41.71 -9.20
C SER A 3 -30.68 -40.32 -9.20
N ALA A 4 -31.34 -39.32 -9.79
CA ALA A 4 -30.86 -37.95 -9.92
C ALA A 4 -30.59 -37.22 -8.58
N HIS A 5 -30.97 -37.82 -7.45
CA HIS A 5 -30.87 -37.23 -6.10
C HIS A 5 -29.77 -37.82 -5.20
N ALA A 6 -28.87 -38.67 -5.71
CA ALA A 6 -27.78 -39.18 -4.87
C ALA A 6 -26.76 -38.06 -4.57
N SER A 7 -26.49 -37.82 -3.28
CA SER A 7 -25.52 -36.83 -2.77
C SER A 7 -24.05 -37.27 -2.89
N TYR A 8 -23.83 -38.49 -3.37
CA TYR A 8 -22.51 -39.10 -3.49
C TYR A 8 -22.29 -39.67 -4.89
N VAL A 9 -21.02 -39.83 -5.24
CA VAL A 9 -20.55 -40.52 -6.44
C VAL A 9 -19.88 -41.81 -5.98
N LYS A 10 -20.32 -42.94 -6.54
CA LYS A 10 -19.74 -44.25 -6.28
C LYS A 10 -18.71 -44.55 -7.36
N LEU A 11 -17.44 -44.63 -6.99
CA LEU A 11 -16.37 -45.13 -7.86
C LEU A 11 -16.15 -46.60 -7.53
N VAL A 12 -16.22 -47.46 -8.55
CA VAL A 12 -15.85 -48.86 -8.43
C VAL A 12 -14.46 -49.03 -9.02
N THR A 13 -13.51 -49.41 -8.17
CA THR A 13 -12.13 -49.70 -8.57
C THR A 13 -11.83 -51.18 -8.34
N PRO A 14 -10.80 -51.77 -8.98
CA PRO A 14 -10.40 -53.16 -8.73
C PRO A 14 -10.07 -53.47 -7.26
N TRP A 15 -9.81 -52.43 -6.46
CA TRP A 15 -9.47 -52.52 -5.03
C TRP A 15 -10.67 -52.29 -4.11
N GLY A 16 -11.87 -52.05 -4.64
CA GLY A 16 -13.09 -51.87 -3.87
C GLY A 16 -13.96 -50.70 -4.31
N GLU A 17 -15.05 -50.51 -3.57
CA GLU A 17 -16.04 -49.47 -3.81
C GLU A 17 -15.76 -48.25 -2.93
N LEU A 18 -15.68 -47.08 -3.55
CA LEU A 18 -15.34 -45.83 -2.89
C LEU A 18 -16.51 -44.85 -3.05
N HIS A 19 -17.04 -44.37 -1.93
CA HIS A 19 -18.12 -43.40 -1.89
C HIS A 19 -17.55 -42.01 -1.64
N LEU A 20 -17.68 -41.13 -2.61
CA LEU A 20 -17.22 -39.76 -2.52
C LEU A 20 -18.42 -38.83 -2.42
N GLU A 21 -18.49 -38.01 -1.37
CA GLU A 21 -19.49 -36.95 -1.28
C GLU A 21 -19.23 -35.88 -2.34
N LYS A 22 -20.30 -35.42 -2.99
CA LYS A 22 -20.21 -34.37 -4.02
C LYS A 22 -19.64 -33.06 -3.46
N ASP A 23 -19.99 -32.72 -2.22
CA ASP A 23 -19.50 -31.50 -1.56
C ASP A 23 -17.98 -31.51 -1.35
N LEU A 24 -17.44 -32.68 -0.98
CA LEU A 24 -16.01 -32.89 -0.83
C LEU A 24 -15.29 -32.83 -2.19
N LEU A 25 -15.89 -33.38 -3.25
CA LEU A 25 -15.36 -33.26 -4.61
C LEU A 25 -15.31 -31.80 -5.10
N PHE A 26 -16.35 -31.00 -4.84
CA PHE A 26 -16.35 -29.59 -5.22
C PHE A 26 -15.31 -28.77 -4.45
N LYS A 27 -15.11 -29.08 -3.17
CA LYS A 27 -14.04 -28.46 -2.36
C LYS A 27 -12.65 -28.80 -2.89
N ILE A 28 -12.39 -30.07 -3.23
CA ILE A 28 -11.11 -30.49 -3.81
C ILE A 28 -10.90 -29.87 -5.20
N ALA A 29 -11.93 -29.88 -6.06
CA ALA A 29 -11.84 -29.25 -7.37
C ALA A 29 -11.54 -27.75 -7.27
N GLY A 30 -12.17 -27.06 -6.30
CA GLY A 30 -11.91 -25.65 -6.01
C GLY A 30 -10.46 -25.38 -5.57
N THR A 31 -9.91 -26.19 -4.65
CA THR A 31 -8.53 -25.99 -4.18
C THR A 31 -7.49 -26.25 -5.26
N VAL A 32 -7.70 -27.28 -6.09
CA VAL A 32 -6.82 -27.59 -7.23
C VAL A 32 -6.85 -26.45 -8.27
N ALA A 33 -8.03 -25.88 -8.55
CA ALA A 33 -8.16 -24.76 -9.47
C ALA A 33 -7.42 -23.50 -8.98
N VAL A 34 -7.49 -23.20 -7.67
CA VAL A 34 -6.75 -22.06 -7.08
C VAL A 34 -5.24 -22.27 -7.19
N LEU A 35 -4.74 -23.48 -6.86
CA LEU A 35 -3.31 -23.77 -6.99
C LEU A 35 -2.82 -23.71 -8.44
N ALA A 36 -3.61 -24.20 -9.40
CA ALA A 36 -3.30 -24.07 -10.82
C ALA A 36 -3.25 -22.59 -11.28
N LEU A 37 -4.20 -21.76 -10.85
CA LEU A 37 -4.21 -20.33 -11.16
C LEU A 37 -3.00 -19.60 -10.57
N THR A 38 -2.63 -19.91 -9.32
CA THR A 38 -1.45 -19.30 -8.69
C THR A 38 -0.16 -19.67 -9.41
N THR A 39 0.02 -20.94 -9.80
CA THR A 39 1.23 -21.38 -10.51
C THR A 39 1.33 -20.77 -11.92
N VAL A 40 0.22 -20.64 -12.64
CA VAL A 40 0.18 -19.92 -13.92
C VAL A 40 0.49 -18.43 -13.75
N SER A 41 -0.01 -17.78 -12.70
CA SER A 41 0.29 -16.38 -12.40
C SER A 41 1.79 -16.16 -12.14
N TYR A 42 2.43 -17.03 -11.36
CA TYR A 42 3.87 -16.95 -11.11
C TYR A 42 4.70 -17.17 -12.40
N LEU A 43 4.27 -18.05 -13.30
CA LEU A 43 4.94 -18.27 -14.59
C LEU A 43 4.81 -17.07 -15.54
N LEU A 44 3.64 -16.42 -15.59
CA LEU A 44 3.41 -15.24 -16.43
C LEU A 44 4.23 -14.03 -15.97
N ILE A 45 4.37 -13.81 -14.66
CA ILE A 45 5.20 -12.73 -14.09
C ILE A 45 6.69 -12.97 -14.40
N GLY A 46 7.15 -14.23 -14.33
CA GLY A 46 8.53 -14.59 -14.66
C GLY A 46 8.90 -14.28 -16.12
N LEU A 47 7.98 -14.52 -17.07
CA LEU A 47 8.20 -14.29 -18.50
C LEU A 47 8.29 -12.80 -18.88
N TRP A 48 7.62 -11.91 -18.14
CA TRP A 48 7.61 -10.47 -18.46
C TRP A 48 8.84 -9.73 -17.90
N SER A 49 9.51 -10.29 -16.91
CA SER A 49 10.72 -9.71 -16.33
C SER A 49 11.96 -9.79 -17.25
N LYS A 50 11.99 -10.73 -18.21
CA LYS A 50 13.15 -10.90 -19.12
C LYS A 50 13.08 -10.10 -20.43
N ALA A 51 11.94 -9.47 -20.74
CA ALA A 51 11.77 -8.70 -21.96
C ALA A 51 12.23 -7.23 -21.86
N LYS A 52 12.62 -6.73 -20.67
CA LYS A 52 12.95 -5.31 -20.44
C LYS A 52 14.44 -4.98 -20.32
N VAL A 53 15.33 -5.91 -20.66
CA VAL A 53 16.80 -5.70 -20.63
C VAL A 53 17.39 -5.93 -22.03
N LYS A 54 17.03 -5.10 -23.01
CA LYS A 54 17.78 -4.91 -24.27
C LYS A 54 17.17 -3.80 -25.14
N ALA A 55 17.27 -2.56 -24.71
CA ALA A 55 17.11 -1.40 -25.59
C ALA A 55 17.86 -0.20 -24.99
N GLY A 56 19.09 0.03 -25.43
CA GLY A 56 19.84 1.24 -25.07
C GLY A 56 21.36 1.09 -25.06
N ALA A 57 21.96 0.70 -26.19
CA ALA A 57 23.39 0.91 -26.40
C ALA A 57 23.72 0.93 -27.90
N GLN A 58 23.63 2.10 -28.55
CA GLN A 58 24.35 2.35 -29.80
C GLN A 58 24.55 3.86 -30.07
N GLY A 59 25.80 4.21 -30.39
CA GLY A 59 26.25 5.50 -30.96
C GLY A 59 26.80 6.50 -29.94
N GLN A 60 27.98 7.13 -30.06
CA GLN A 60 28.87 7.27 -31.20
C GLN A 60 30.20 7.93 -30.73
N LYS A 61 31.35 7.41 -31.17
CA LYS A 61 32.67 8.08 -31.08
C LYS A 61 32.80 9.10 -32.22
N SER A 62 33.13 10.35 -31.92
CA SER A 62 34.25 11.11 -32.53
C SER A 62 34.22 12.61 -32.19
N ALA A 63 35.42 13.16 -32.09
CA ALA A 63 35.81 14.58 -32.05
C ALA A 63 35.72 15.28 -30.69
N ALA A 64 36.90 15.72 -30.24
CA ALA A 64 37.18 16.37 -28.98
C ALA A 64 36.55 17.76 -28.91
N GLU A 65 35.43 17.84 -28.23
CA GLU A 65 34.91 19.04 -27.60
C GLU A 65 34.69 18.64 -26.14
N VAL A 66 35.26 19.40 -25.20
CA VAL A 66 35.13 19.14 -23.77
C VAL A 66 33.66 19.32 -23.40
N LYS A 67 32.86 18.26 -23.56
CA LYS A 67 31.47 18.19 -23.12
C LYS A 67 31.50 18.22 -21.60
N ARG A 68 31.48 19.43 -21.05
CA ARG A 68 31.17 19.65 -19.63
C ARG A 68 29.84 18.94 -19.36
N SER A 69 29.81 18.11 -18.32
CA SER A 69 28.59 17.41 -17.91
C SER A 69 27.46 18.42 -17.76
N ALA A 70 26.21 18.06 -18.09
CA ALA A 70 25.05 18.91 -17.83
C ALA A 70 24.93 19.33 -16.35
N LEU A 71 25.60 18.58 -15.45
CA LEU A 71 25.80 18.91 -14.06
C LEU A 71 26.82 20.06 -13.87
N GLU A 72 27.95 19.99 -14.56
CA GLU A 72 29.03 20.98 -14.54
C GLU A 72 28.56 22.32 -15.11
N GLU A 73 27.81 22.31 -16.22
CA GLU A 73 27.22 23.53 -16.77
C GLU A 73 26.18 24.17 -15.84
N ASN A 74 25.40 23.36 -15.11
CA ASN A 74 24.48 23.90 -14.10
C ASN A 74 25.23 24.48 -12.90
N ILE A 75 26.31 23.84 -12.44
CA ILE A 75 27.14 24.34 -11.34
C ILE A 75 27.86 25.62 -11.74
N VAL A 76 28.39 25.73 -12.96
CA VAL A 76 29.03 26.95 -13.44
C VAL A 76 27.99 28.06 -13.67
N LYS A 77 26.83 27.75 -14.25
CA LYS A 77 25.78 28.74 -14.53
C LYS A 77 25.06 29.22 -13.26
N LYS A 78 24.97 28.39 -12.22
CA LYS A 78 24.28 28.71 -10.96
C LYS A 78 25.21 28.88 -9.76
N GLY A 79 26.53 28.79 -9.96
CA GLY A 79 27.54 28.67 -8.91
C GLY A 79 27.52 29.79 -7.88
N GLU A 80 27.18 31.02 -8.29
CA GLU A 80 27.06 32.16 -7.37
C GLU A 80 25.75 32.18 -6.57
N HIS A 81 24.72 31.43 -6.96
CA HIS A 81 23.39 31.46 -6.33
C HIS A 81 22.99 30.12 -5.71
N SER A 82 23.91 29.15 -5.65
CA SER A 82 23.71 27.82 -5.06
C SER A 82 23.03 27.88 -3.68
N TYR A 83 23.42 28.86 -2.87
CA TYR A 83 22.89 29.07 -1.52
C TYR A 83 21.40 29.45 -1.49
N TYR A 84 20.91 30.17 -2.51
CA TYR A 84 19.52 30.62 -2.58
C TYR A 84 18.55 29.50 -3.04
N TYR A 85 19.04 28.49 -3.75
CA TYR A 85 18.20 27.41 -4.27
C TYR A 85 18.09 26.20 -3.32
N ALA A 86 18.96 26.07 -2.32
CA ALA A 86 18.88 25.00 -1.31
C ALA A 86 17.79 25.25 -0.26
N HIS A 87 17.44 26.52 -0.02
CA HIS A 87 16.46 26.95 1.00
C HIS A 87 15.20 27.57 0.43
N GLN A 88 15.02 27.57 -0.89
CA GLN A 88 13.73 27.88 -1.46
C GLN A 88 12.80 26.73 -1.07
N ALA A 89 12.05 26.93 0.01
CA ALA A 89 10.96 26.06 0.39
C ALA A 89 10.16 25.81 -0.89
N ARG A 90 10.09 24.55 -1.34
CA ARG A 90 9.13 24.17 -2.38
C ARG A 90 7.77 24.56 -1.81
N SER A 91 7.29 25.74 -2.14
CA SER A 91 5.86 25.96 -2.27
C SER A 91 5.43 24.87 -3.23
N THR A 92 4.81 23.86 -2.63
CA THR A 92 4.18 22.70 -3.26
C THR A 92 3.91 23.00 -4.71
N SER A 93 4.75 22.44 -5.58
CA SER A 93 4.60 22.52 -7.02
C SER A 93 3.15 22.18 -7.31
N GLU A 94 2.39 23.20 -7.68
CA GLU A 94 1.10 23.10 -8.33
C GLU A 94 1.31 22.17 -9.51
N THR A 95 1.02 20.89 -9.29
CA THR A 95 0.89 19.93 -10.38
C THR A 95 -0.45 20.29 -11.01
N LYS A 96 -0.42 21.33 -11.85
CA LYS A 96 -1.50 21.73 -12.75
C LYS A 96 -1.73 20.61 -13.74
N THR A 97 -2.51 19.62 -13.33
CA THR A 97 -3.34 18.79 -14.20
C THR A 97 -4.45 18.22 -13.33
N SER A 98 -5.69 18.68 -13.58
CA SER A 98 -6.96 18.40 -12.88
C SER A 98 -7.30 19.30 -11.70
N ASP A 99 -8.49 19.91 -11.75
CA ASP A 99 -9.07 20.87 -10.80
C ASP A 99 -9.43 20.24 -9.42
N HIS A 100 -8.72 19.19 -9.02
CA HIS A 100 -8.94 18.48 -7.76
C HIS A 100 -7.99 19.00 -6.69
N LYS A 101 -8.51 19.80 -5.75
CA LYS A 101 -7.78 20.28 -4.58
C LYS A 101 -7.65 19.13 -3.57
N LYS A 102 -6.53 18.40 -3.63
CA LYS A 102 -6.17 17.39 -2.64
C LYS A 102 -5.54 18.07 -1.42
N THR A 103 -6.21 17.99 -0.27
CA THR A 103 -5.73 18.52 1.02
C THR A 103 -5.34 17.38 1.94
N MET A 104 -4.28 17.56 2.73
CA MET A 104 -3.91 16.57 3.74
C MET A 104 -4.80 16.68 4.97
N VAL A 105 -5.14 15.54 5.58
CA VAL A 105 -5.72 15.50 6.92
C VAL A 105 -4.73 16.11 7.89
N SER A 106 -5.17 17.13 8.64
CA SER A 106 -4.33 17.87 9.58
C SER A 106 -4.15 17.18 10.93
N SER A 107 -5.16 16.42 11.39
CA SER A 107 -5.14 15.75 12.68
C SER A 107 -5.93 14.45 12.66
N TYR A 108 -5.40 13.44 13.33
CA TYR A 108 -6.08 12.18 13.61
C TYR A 108 -5.61 11.64 14.95
N GLY A 109 -6.48 10.90 15.63
CA GLY A 109 -6.14 10.12 16.82
C GLY A 109 -5.95 8.65 16.46
N TRP A 110 -5.23 7.90 17.29
CA TRP A 110 -5.18 6.45 17.17
C TRP A 110 -5.06 5.79 18.54
N THR A 111 -5.49 4.54 18.65
CA THR A 111 -5.34 3.73 19.86
C THR A 111 -4.93 2.31 19.52
N ASP A 112 -4.04 1.76 20.33
CA ASP A 112 -3.64 0.37 20.21
C ASP A 112 -4.58 -0.56 20.99
N ARG A 113 -4.93 -1.70 20.38
CA ARG A 113 -5.62 -2.81 21.05
C ARG A 113 -4.84 -4.10 20.84
N LYS A 114 -5.20 -5.13 21.60
CA LYS A 114 -4.50 -6.43 21.57
C LYS A 114 -4.42 -7.06 20.16
N LYS A 115 -5.48 -6.96 19.36
CA LYS A 115 -5.57 -7.58 18.02
C LYS A 115 -5.82 -6.59 16.88
N SER A 116 -5.98 -5.31 17.20
CA SER A 116 -6.35 -4.29 16.23
C SER A 116 -5.80 -2.93 16.63
N VAL A 117 -5.75 -2.01 15.69
CA VAL A 117 -5.42 -0.60 15.92
C VAL A 117 -6.57 0.22 15.37
N ASP A 118 -7.11 1.13 16.16
CA ASP A 118 -8.18 2.02 15.73
C ASP A 118 -7.62 3.41 15.45
N ILE A 119 -7.92 3.96 14.27
CA ILE A 119 -7.62 5.33 13.87
C ILE A 119 -8.93 6.11 13.88
N TYR A 120 -8.92 7.28 14.49
CA TYR A 120 -10.05 8.19 14.63
C TYR A 120 -9.81 9.46 13.82
N LEU A 121 -10.70 9.72 12.87
CA LEU A 121 -10.72 10.95 12.10
C LEU A 121 -11.93 11.78 12.52
N THR A 122 -11.66 12.97 13.07
CA THR A 122 -12.67 14.00 13.37
C THR A 122 -12.31 15.21 12.53
N ASP A 123 -12.84 15.26 11.31
CA ASP A 123 -12.58 16.32 10.36
C ASP A 123 -13.93 16.77 9.77
N ASP A 124 -14.06 18.04 9.41
CA ASP A 124 -15.23 18.61 8.74
C ASP A 124 -15.67 17.78 7.52
N ALA A 125 -14.73 17.16 6.79
CA ALA A 125 -15.02 16.30 5.64
C ALA A 125 -15.72 14.98 6.00
N VAL A 126 -15.75 14.61 7.27
CA VAL A 126 -16.44 13.41 7.78
C VAL A 126 -17.86 13.75 8.23
N THR A 127 -18.14 15.03 8.46
CA THR A 127 -19.51 15.49 8.78
C THR A 127 -20.38 15.26 7.55
N ASP A 128 -21.44 14.46 7.71
CA ASP A 128 -22.40 14.09 6.67
C ASP A 128 -21.83 13.28 5.49
N MET A 129 -20.66 12.66 5.67
CA MET A 129 -20.06 11.79 4.66
C MET A 129 -20.90 10.51 4.43
N THR A 130 -21.17 10.22 3.17
CA THR A 130 -21.75 8.94 2.73
C THR A 130 -20.68 7.89 2.49
N LYS A 131 -21.07 6.62 2.50
CA LYS A 131 -20.12 5.51 2.40
C LYS A 131 -19.33 5.45 1.08
N GLU A 132 -19.89 6.04 0.03
CA GLU A 132 -19.36 5.99 -1.33
C GLU A 132 -18.25 7.03 -1.56
N GLN A 133 -18.20 8.07 -0.72
CA GLN A 133 -17.19 9.12 -0.77
C GLN A 133 -15.83 8.69 -0.23
N LEU A 134 -15.77 7.52 0.44
CA LEU A 134 -14.56 7.00 1.05
C LEU A 134 -13.82 6.04 0.10
N LYS A 135 -12.63 6.43 -0.33
CA LYS A 135 -11.72 5.56 -1.07
C LYS A 135 -10.60 5.11 -0.14
N LEU A 136 -10.67 3.86 0.26
CA LEU A 136 -9.70 3.23 1.15
C LEU A 136 -8.86 2.22 0.37
N ASN A 137 -7.55 2.44 0.31
CA ASN A 137 -6.59 1.48 -0.24
C ASN A 137 -5.56 1.15 0.83
N TRP A 138 -5.35 -0.14 1.06
CA TRP A 138 -4.42 -0.63 2.06
C TRP A 138 -3.55 -1.75 1.50
N THR A 139 -2.38 -1.90 2.10
CA THR A 139 -1.47 -3.04 1.90
C THR A 139 -1.10 -3.60 3.27
N PRO A 140 -0.38 -4.72 3.38
CA PRO A 140 0.04 -5.25 4.67
C PRO A 140 0.81 -4.25 5.53
N THR A 141 1.51 -3.28 4.93
CA THR A 141 2.36 -2.33 5.66
C THR A 141 2.01 -0.87 5.39
N SER A 142 0.94 -0.56 4.67
CA SER A 142 0.59 0.82 4.35
C SER A 142 -0.92 1.06 4.30
N LEU A 143 -1.32 2.29 4.57
CA LEU A 143 -2.72 2.72 4.54
C LEU A 143 -2.82 4.05 3.79
N SER A 144 -3.76 4.13 2.86
CA SER A 144 -4.12 5.37 2.18
C SER A 144 -5.63 5.53 2.14
N LEU A 145 -6.06 6.71 2.53
CA LEU A 145 -7.46 7.09 2.61
C LEU A 145 -7.65 8.40 1.88
N ASP A 146 -8.63 8.42 0.98
CA ASP A 146 -9.10 9.62 0.33
C ASP A 146 -10.60 9.78 0.63
N VAL A 147 -10.95 10.88 1.31
CA VAL A 147 -12.32 11.30 1.61
C VAL A 147 -12.70 12.39 0.62
N VAL A 148 -13.69 12.13 -0.22
CA VAL A 148 -14.22 13.12 -1.18
C VAL A 148 -15.24 14.02 -0.46
N THR A 149 -14.98 15.32 -0.39
CA THR A 149 -15.81 16.27 0.36
C THR A 149 -16.90 16.91 -0.49
N ASP A 150 -16.66 17.16 -1.79
CA ASP A 150 -17.66 17.77 -2.67
C ASP A 150 -18.37 16.73 -3.54
N GLU A 151 -19.63 16.99 -3.89
CA GLU A 151 -20.39 16.20 -4.88
C GLU A 151 -19.72 16.17 -6.26
N GLU A 152 -18.94 17.21 -6.60
CA GLU A 152 -18.18 17.30 -7.85
C GLU A 152 -16.83 16.55 -7.80
N GLY A 153 -16.44 15.99 -6.64
CA GLY A 153 -15.18 15.27 -6.50
C GLY A 153 -13.93 16.16 -6.53
N LYS A 154 -14.07 17.48 -6.40
CA LYS A 154 -12.96 18.44 -6.52
C LYS A 154 -12.15 18.54 -5.24
N ASN A 155 -12.77 18.70 -4.09
CA ASN A 155 -12.07 18.67 -2.81
C ASN A 155 -11.96 17.25 -2.28
N THR A 156 -10.74 16.79 -2.06
CA THR A 156 -10.46 15.49 -1.43
C THR A 156 -9.52 15.68 -0.25
N LYS A 157 -9.88 15.16 0.92
CA LYS A 157 -8.99 15.07 2.07
C LYS A 157 -8.30 13.71 2.09
N SER A 158 -6.98 13.71 2.27
CA SER A 158 -6.17 12.50 2.18
C SER A 158 -5.37 12.26 3.45
N LEU A 159 -5.42 11.01 3.92
CA LEU A 159 -4.53 10.50 4.96
C LEU A 159 -3.71 9.36 4.37
N VAL A 160 -2.39 9.53 4.35
CA VAL A 160 -1.45 8.52 3.84
C VAL A 160 -0.47 8.17 4.94
N ILE A 161 -0.39 6.88 5.27
CA ILE A 161 0.57 6.29 6.18
C ILE A 161 1.41 5.32 5.35
N PRO A 162 2.60 5.74 4.88
CA PRO A 162 3.41 4.96 3.96
C PRO A 162 3.90 3.64 4.55
N THR A 163 4.24 3.66 5.84
CA THR A 163 4.77 2.52 6.56
C THR A 163 4.08 2.44 7.92
N LEU A 164 3.34 1.37 8.15
CA LEU A 164 2.75 1.02 9.44
C LEU A 164 3.81 0.39 10.36
N PHE A 165 3.56 0.42 11.66
CA PHE A 165 4.48 -0.14 12.65
C PHE A 165 4.68 -1.65 12.52
N ASN A 166 3.62 -2.37 12.17
CA ASN A 166 3.68 -3.79 11.83
C ASN A 166 2.63 -4.16 10.78
N GLU A 167 2.66 -5.42 10.33
CA GLU A 167 1.76 -5.92 9.30
C GLU A 167 0.30 -6.02 9.76
N ILE A 168 -0.60 -5.71 8.83
CA ILE A 168 -2.05 -5.80 9.00
C ILE A 168 -2.65 -6.85 8.06
N SER A 169 -3.67 -7.56 8.53
CA SER A 169 -4.36 -8.64 7.81
C SER A 169 -5.65 -8.18 7.14
N ASP A 170 -6.33 -7.20 7.73
CA ASP A 170 -7.63 -6.71 7.27
C ASP A 170 -7.85 -5.27 7.75
N VAL A 171 -8.74 -4.57 7.07
CA VAL A 171 -9.16 -3.21 7.44
C VAL A 171 -10.67 -3.08 7.36
N LYS A 172 -11.27 -2.58 8.45
CA LYS A 172 -12.68 -2.19 8.49
C LYS A 172 -12.80 -0.73 8.84
N TRP A 173 -13.91 -0.13 8.45
CA TRP A 173 -14.20 1.24 8.80
C TRP A 173 -15.68 1.42 9.09
N LYS A 174 -15.98 2.44 9.90
CA LYS A 174 -17.34 2.84 10.24
C LYS A 174 -17.37 4.35 10.46
N VAL A 175 -18.50 4.96 10.14
CA VAL A 175 -18.78 6.36 10.45
C VAL A 175 -19.81 6.37 11.57
N ASN A 176 -19.53 7.10 12.65
CA ASN A 176 -20.43 7.27 13.78
C ASN A 176 -20.26 8.68 14.35
N ASN A 177 -21.36 9.41 14.55
CA ASN A 177 -21.36 10.75 15.16
C ASN A 177 -20.27 11.68 14.58
N ASN A 178 -20.21 11.81 13.26
CA ASN A 178 -19.23 12.65 12.53
C ASN A 178 -17.77 12.26 12.78
N GLN A 179 -17.52 11.03 13.23
CA GLN A 179 -16.20 10.46 13.40
C GLN A 179 -16.06 9.21 12.52
N LEU A 180 -15.00 9.18 11.72
CA LEU A 180 -14.61 8.02 10.95
C LEU A 180 -13.65 7.20 11.80
N THR A 181 -14.05 5.98 12.14
CA THR A 181 -13.19 5.01 12.80
C THR A 181 -12.72 3.99 11.79
N ILE A 182 -11.40 3.83 11.67
CA ILE A 182 -10.76 2.82 10.84
C ILE A 182 -10.09 1.81 11.77
N THR A 183 -10.51 0.57 11.72
CA THR A 183 -9.96 -0.54 12.50
C THR A 183 -9.05 -1.37 11.60
N LEU A 184 -7.75 -1.35 11.90
CA LEU A 184 -6.73 -2.19 11.28
C LEU A 184 -6.58 -3.47 12.11
N TYR A 185 -6.72 -4.65 11.50
CA TYR A 185 -6.49 -5.92 12.18
C TYR A 185 -5.03 -6.32 12.04
N LYS A 186 -4.38 -6.60 13.17
CA LYS A 186 -2.96 -6.97 13.16
C LYS A 186 -2.77 -8.40 12.66
N VAL A 187 -1.66 -8.67 11.98
CA VAL A 187 -1.21 -10.06 11.72
C VAL A 187 -0.71 -10.66 13.04
N ASP A 188 0.22 -9.97 13.70
CA ASP A 188 0.77 -10.37 15.00
C ASP A 188 0.19 -9.54 16.14
N ALA A 189 -0.10 -10.18 17.27
CA ALA A 189 -0.63 -9.52 18.47
C ALA A 189 0.45 -8.73 19.25
N VAL A 190 1.34 -8.03 18.54
CA VAL A 190 2.39 -7.17 19.09
C VAL A 190 1.81 -5.80 19.43
N ALA A 191 2.20 -5.23 20.57
CA ALA A 191 1.79 -3.88 20.96
C ALA A 191 2.44 -2.83 20.05
N TRP A 192 1.68 -1.83 19.62
CA TRP A 192 2.19 -0.76 18.77
C TRP A 192 2.55 0.45 19.62
N THR A 193 3.81 0.88 19.58
CA THR A 193 4.26 2.11 20.25
C THR A 193 4.06 3.36 19.39
N SER A 194 3.99 3.16 18.07
CA SER A 194 3.72 4.19 17.07
C SER A 194 2.76 3.64 16.02
N LEU A 195 2.05 4.52 15.32
CA LEU A 195 1.30 4.14 14.12
C LEU A 195 2.21 4.07 12.89
N ASN A 196 3.20 4.96 12.81
CA ASN A 196 4.16 5.03 11.71
C ASN A 196 5.38 4.18 12.03
N GLY A 197 5.72 3.25 11.14
CA GLY A 197 6.87 2.37 11.25
C GLY A 197 8.21 3.08 11.15
N ALA A 198 8.28 4.29 10.59
CA ALA A 198 9.51 5.08 10.60
C ALA A 198 10.03 5.39 12.01
N ALA A 199 9.12 5.51 13.00
CA ALA A 199 9.47 5.75 14.39
C ALA A 199 10.22 4.57 15.03
N LYS A 200 10.01 3.34 14.53
CA LYS A 200 10.66 2.14 15.05
C LYS A 200 12.19 2.23 14.98
N ASN A 201 12.72 2.87 13.94
CA ASN A 201 14.16 2.97 13.71
C ASN A 201 14.81 4.15 14.46
N LEU A 202 14.03 5.05 15.08
CA LEU A 202 14.59 6.18 15.81
C LEU A 202 15.05 5.77 17.22
N GLU A 203 14.30 4.90 17.88
CA GLU A 203 14.66 4.41 19.23
C GLU A 203 15.97 3.59 19.22
N ASP A 204 16.22 2.83 18.15
CA ASP A 204 17.40 1.97 18.04
C ASP A 204 18.72 2.75 17.81
N HIS A 205 18.65 4.07 17.57
CA HIS A 205 19.82 4.90 17.25
C HIS A 205 20.14 5.97 18.28
N ILE A 206 19.43 6.01 19.42
CA ILE A 206 19.85 6.85 20.55
C ILE A 206 20.84 6.04 21.38
N GLU A 207 22.09 5.97 20.92
CA GLU A 207 23.21 5.54 21.76
C GLU A 207 23.45 6.67 22.77
N TYR A 208 23.08 6.42 24.03
CA TYR A 208 23.37 7.35 25.11
C TYR A 208 24.89 7.33 25.31
N ASP A 209 25.53 8.47 25.04
CA ASP A 209 26.94 8.66 25.34
C ASP A 209 27.11 8.74 26.86
N ASP A 210 27.39 7.58 27.47
CA ASP A 210 27.62 7.45 28.91
C ASP A 210 28.83 8.26 29.39
N SER A 211 29.69 8.77 28.48
CA SER A 211 30.86 9.59 28.85
C SER A 211 30.52 11.01 29.31
N LEU A 212 29.26 11.44 29.19
CA LEU A 212 28.80 12.75 29.69
C LEU A 212 28.45 12.76 31.18
N TYR A 213 28.49 11.60 31.86
CA TYR A 213 28.14 11.47 33.28
C TYR A 213 29.32 11.07 34.20
N ASP A 214 30.56 11.10 33.70
CA ASP A 214 31.79 10.89 34.50
C ASP A 214 32.39 12.20 35.05
#